data_AF-A0A7S2G987-F1
#
_entry.id   AF-A0A7S2G987-F1
#
_cell.length_a   1.000
_cell.length_b   1.000
_cell.length_c   1.000
_cell.angle_alpha   90.00
_cell.angle_beta   90.00
_cell.angle_gamma   90.00
#
_symmetry.space_group_name_H-M   'P 1'
#
loop_
_entity.id
_entity.type
_entity.pdbx_description
1 polymer ?
#
loop_
_entity_poly.entity_id
_entity_poly.type
_entity_poly.pdbx_seq_one_letter_code
_entity_poly.pdbx_strand_id
1 'polypeptide(L)'
;DKTAWKARCQGCPYLSPNDPPLSALGHAQARGLAAHLSGTGIDHIIVSPYLRALQTAQPLAHATGIPMCVDFAIAEAHQRPAALPPIESRLPYFPEIDESYEAMLK
;
A
#
# COMPACT_ATOMS: atom_id res chain seq x y z
N ASP A 1 -13.54 10.03 -5.44
CA ASP A 1 -13.12 11.39 -5.82
C ASP A 1 -12.15 11.95 -4.78
N LYS A 2 -11.08 12.62 -5.21
CA LYS A 2 -10.04 13.21 -4.33
C LYS A 2 -10.61 14.33 -3.46
N THR A 3 -11.62 15.07 -3.94
CA THR A 3 -12.27 16.13 -3.14
C THR A 3 -13.00 15.53 -1.94
N ALA A 4 -13.78 14.48 -2.16
CA ALA A 4 -14.45 13.74 -1.08
C ALA A 4 -13.47 13.13 -0.08
N TRP A 5 -12.31 12.63 -0.55
CA TRP A 5 -11.26 12.14 0.34
C TRP A 5 -10.69 13.25 1.23
N LYS A 6 -10.31 14.39 0.64
CA LYS A 6 -9.80 15.53 1.38
C LYS A 6 -10.78 16.03 2.45
N ALA A 7 -12.08 16.03 2.15
CA ALA A 7 -13.11 16.36 3.13
C ALA A 7 -13.15 15.35 4.29
N ARG A 8 -13.01 14.04 4.03
CA ARG A 8 -12.95 13.01 5.08
C ARG A 8 -11.71 13.10 5.96
N CYS A 9 -10.60 13.62 5.44
CA CYS A 9 -9.40 13.86 6.25
C CYS A 9 -9.59 15.01 7.25
N GLN A 10 -10.53 15.93 7.01
CA GLN A 10 -10.78 17.03 7.94
C GLN A 10 -11.30 16.47 9.27
N GLY A 11 -10.54 16.69 10.34
CA GLY A 11 -10.89 16.23 11.69
C GLY A 11 -10.49 14.79 12.01
N CYS A 12 -9.82 14.07 11.11
CA CYS A 12 -9.30 12.72 11.39
C CYS A 12 -7.77 12.71 11.34
N PRO A 13 -7.08 12.63 12.50
CA PRO A 13 -5.61 12.69 12.55
C PRO A 13 -4.91 11.45 11.94
N TYR A 14 -5.68 10.38 11.70
CA TYR A 14 -5.18 9.13 11.15
C TYR A 14 -5.23 9.06 9.62
N LEU A 15 -5.81 10.07 8.95
CA LEU A 15 -5.93 10.13 7.49
C LEU A 15 -5.04 11.24 6.92
N SER A 16 -4.32 10.95 5.83
CA SER A 16 -3.55 11.96 5.10
C SER A 16 -4.27 12.36 3.80
N PRO A 17 -4.50 13.66 3.54
CA PRO A 17 -5.09 14.15 2.29
C PRO A 17 -4.32 13.74 1.02
N ASN A 18 -3.01 13.50 1.16
CA ASN A 18 -2.11 13.09 0.08
C ASN A 18 -1.97 11.57 -0.03
N ASP A 19 -2.67 10.82 0.80
CA ASP A 19 -2.68 9.36 0.82
C ASP A 19 -4.09 8.78 0.64
N PRO A 20 -4.74 9.04 -0.52
CA PRO A 20 -6.07 8.51 -0.78
C PRO A 20 -6.05 6.98 -0.93
N PRO A 21 -7.13 6.29 -0.50
CA PRO A 21 -7.31 4.86 -0.75
C PRO A 21 -7.68 4.60 -2.22
N LEU A 22 -7.67 3.33 -2.61
CA LEU A 22 -8.27 2.88 -3.86
C LEU A 22 -9.77 3.19 -3.91
N SER A 23 -10.27 3.36 -5.12
CA SER A 23 -11.71 3.35 -5.39
C SER A 23 -12.25 1.91 -5.33
N ALA A 24 -13.58 1.75 -5.32
CA ALA A 24 -14.20 0.44 -5.44
C ALA A 24 -13.77 -0.31 -6.71
N LEU A 25 -13.66 0.41 -7.83
CA LEU A 25 -13.11 -0.15 -9.08
C LEU A 25 -11.64 -0.55 -8.93
N GLY A 26 -10.82 0.29 -8.28
CA GLY A 26 -9.42 -0.01 -8.01
C GLY A 26 -9.25 -1.29 -7.18
N HIS A 27 -10.09 -1.49 -6.16
CA HIS A 27 -10.08 -2.74 -5.39
C HIS A 27 -10.49 -3.96 -6.24
N ALA A 28 -11.45 -3.81 -7.16
CA ALA A 28 -11.81 -4.89 -8.09
C ALA A 28 -10.66 -5.22 -9.04
N GLN A 29 -9.97 -4.21 -9.56
CA GLN A 29 -8.79 -4.37 -10.40
C GLN A 29 -7.63 -5.05 -9.65
N ALA A 30 -7.36 -4.65 -8.40
CA ALA A 30 -6.32 -5.27 -7.56
C ALA A 30 -6.57 -6.77 -7.34
N ARG A 31 -7.82 -7.18 -7.09
CA ARG A 31 -8.18 -8.60 -6.99
C ARG A 31 -8.02 -9.34 -8.31
N GLY A 32 -8.39 -8.72 -9.43
CA GLY A 32 -8.19 -9.30 -10.76
C GLY A 32 -6.72 -9.49 -11.10
N LEU A 33 -5.88 -8.51 -10.76
CA LEU A 33 -4.43 -8.59 -10.90
C LEU A 33 -3.84 -9.73 -10.07
N ALA A 34 -4.25 -9.86 -8.80
CA ALA A 34 -3.82 -10.96 -7.95
C ALA A 34 -4.16 -12.32 -8.57
N ALA A 35 -5.42 -12.51 -8.98
CA ALA A 35 -5.84 -13.76 -9.63
C ALA A 35 -5.05 -14.10 -10.90
N HIS A 36 -4.64 -13.08 -11.67
CA HIS A 36 -3.83 -13.27 -12.87
C HIS A 36 -2.38 -13.66 -12.55
N LEU A 37 -1.81 -13.11 -11.47
CA LEU A 37 -0.40 -13.25 -11.13
C LEU A 37 -0.08 -14.40 -10.15
N SER A 38 -1.05 -14.90 -9.37
CA SER A 38 -0.80 -15.92 -8.33
C SER A 38 -0.17 -17.23 -8.84
N GLY A 39 -0.22 -17.51 -10.15
CA GLY A 39 0.37 -18.70 -10.77
C GLY A 39 1.67 -18.47 -11.52
N THR A 40 2.23 -17.25 -11.51
CA THR A 40 3.38 -16.90 -12.38
C THR A 40 4.75 -17.10 -11.74
N GLY A 41 4.83 -17.62 -10.51
CA GLY A 41 6.10 -17.83 -9.81
C GLY A 41 6.75 -16.52 -9.34
N ILE A 42 5.98 -15.65 -8.69
CA ILE A 42 6.53 -14.44 -8.06
C ILE A 42 7.35 -14.86 -6.84
N ASP A 43 8.53 -14.26 -6.66
CA ASP A 43 9.39 -14.50 -5.49
C ASP A 43 9.32 -13.36 -4.46
N HIS A 44 9.08 -12.13 -4.92
CA HIS A 44 9.13 -10.93 -4.07
C HIS A 44 8.02 -9.93 -4.41
N ILE A 45 7.51 -9.26 -3.38
CA ILE A 45 6.53 -8.17 -3.50
C ILE A 45 7.11 -6.93 -2.81
N ILE A 46 7.59 -5.96 -3.61
CA ILE A 46 8.10 -4.68 -3.12
C ILE A 46 7.04 -3.61 -3.38
N VAL A 47 6.65 -2.86 -2.34
CA VAL A 47 5.48 -1.99 -2.37
C VAL A 47 5.81 -0.60 -1.87
N SER A 48 5.28 0.41 -2.56
CA SER A 48 5.35 1.80 -2.13
C SER A 48 4.54 2.02 -0.84
N PRO A 49 4.94 2.90 0.08
CA PRO A 49 4.27 3.08 1.37
C PRO A 49 2.86 3.72 1.31
N TYR A 50 2.38 4.13 0.13
CA TYR A 50 1.03 4.70 0.02
C TYR A 50 -0.06 3.66 0.25
N LEU A 51 -1.15 4.09 0.88
CA LEU A 51 -2.33 3.26 1.13
C LEU A 51 -2.84 2.59 -0.15
N ARG A 52 -2.94 3.35 -1.25
CA ARG A 52 -3.39 2.81 -2.54
C ARG A 52 -2.48 1.70 -3.08
N ALA A 53 -1.17 1.76 -2.83
CA ALA A 53 -0.22 0.76 -3.28
C ALA A 53 -0.30 -0.49 -2.40
N LEU A 54 -0.34 -0.32 -1.07
CA LEU A 54 -0.60 -1.40 -0.11
C LEU A 54 -1.91 -2.14 -0.44
N GLN A 55 -3.00 -1.40 -0.68
CA GLN A 55 -4.30 -1.98 -1.06
C GLN A 55 -4.30 -2.67 -2.43
N THR A 56 -3.36 -2.31 -3.31
CA THR A 56 -3.20 -2.97 -4.62
C THR A 56 -2.46 -4.29 -4.46
N ALA A 57 -1.40 -4.32 -3.65
CA ALA A 57 -0.54 -5.49 -3.47
C ALA A 57 -1.13 -6.51 -2.50
N GLN A 58 -1.92 -6.09 -1.51
CA GLN A 58 -2.45 -6.97 -0.47
C GLN A 58 -3.16 -8.23 -1.00
N PRO A 59 -4.06 -8.17 -2.00
CA PRO A 59 -4.72 -9.38 -2.51
C PRO A 59 -3.73 -10.38 -3.12
N LEU A 60 -2.63 -9.89 -3.72
CA LEU A 60 -1.59 -10.74 -4.29
C LEU A 60 -0.76 -11.39 -3.18
N ALA A 61 -0.30 -10.60 -2.20
CA ALA A 61 0.44 -11.09 -1.04
C ALA A 61 -0.37 -12.16 -0.27
N HIS A 62 -1.67 -11.92 -0.09
CA HIS A 62 -2.58 -12.89 0.52
C HIS A 62 -2.67 -14.19 -0.29
N ALA A 63 -2.78 -14.09 -1.63
CA ALA A 63 -2.96 -15.26 -2.49
C ALA A 63 -1.67 -16.07 -2.70
N THR A 64 -0.49 -15.43 -2.66
CA THR A 64 0.81 -16.11 -2.84
C THR A 64 1.48 -16.49 -1.52
N GLY A 65 1.05 -15.90 -0.39
CA GLY A 65 1.73 -16.04 0.91
C GLY A 65 3.06 -15.31 1.00
N ILE A 66 3.40 -14.49 0.00
CA ILE A 66 4.65 -13.72 -0.05
C ILE A 66 4.40 -12.40 0.68
N PRO A 67 5.24 -12.03 1.66
CA PRO A 67 5.04 -10.80 2.41
C PRO A 67 5.38 -9.56 1.56
N MET A 68 4.79 -8.42 1.93
CA MET A 68 5.02 -7.13 1.29
C MET A 68 6.20 -6.41 1.94
N CYS A 69 7.27 -6.23 1.18
CA CYS A 69 8.42 -5.40 1.54
C CYS A 69 8.12 -3.94 1.22
N VAL A 70 7.88 -3.11 2.23
CA VAL A 70 7.52 -1.70 2.01
C VAL A 70 8.77 -0.83 1.88
N ASP A 71 8.92 -0.13 0.75
CA ASP A 71 10.11 0.68 0.47
C ASP A 71 9.75 2.09 -0.04
N PHE A 72 10.32 3.13 0.61
CA PHE A 72 10.19 4.53 0.21
C PHE A 72 10.96 4.85 -1.09
N ALA A 73 11.96 4.05 -1.45
CA ALA A 73 12.74 4.19 -2.69
C ALA A 73 11.87 4.19 -3.96
N ILE A 74 10.75 3.45 -3.92
CA ILE A 74 9.80 3.33 -5.03
C ILE A 74 8.55 4.19 -4.84
N ALA A 75 8.60 5.17 -3.92
CA ALA A 75 7.53 6.15 -3.77
C ALA A 75 7.43 7.09 -4.97
N GLU A 76 6.22 7.53 -5.27
CA GLU A 76 5.94 8.54 -6.29
C GLU A 76 6.81 9.81 -6.10
N ALA A 77 7.42 10.27 -7.21
CA ALA A 77 8.64 11.10 -7.31
C ALA A 77 8.69 12.47 -6.59
N HIS A 78 7.72 12.81 -5.75
CA HIS A 78 7.62 14.13 -5.14
C HIS A 78 7.33 14.12 -3.63
N GLN A 79 7.46 12.97 -2.94
CA GLN A 79 7.07 12.89 -1.54
C GLN A 79 8.20 12.55 -0.58
N ARG A 80 8.18 13.28 0.55
CA ARG A 80 9.04 13.08 1.71
C ARG A 80 8.37 12.07 2.65
N PRO A 81 9.12 11.21 3.36
CA PRO A 81 8.56 10.23 4.29
C PRO A 81 7.55 10.81 5.30
N ALA A 82 7.77 12.05 5.75
CA ALA A 82 6.90 12.74 6.71
C ALA A 82 5.47 13.08 6.21
N ALA A 83 5.15 12.87 4.92
CA ALA A 83 3.82 13.14 4.37
C ALA A 83 2.82 11.98 4.58
N LEU A 84 3.30 10.81 5.01
CA LEU A 84 2.51 9.62 5.22
C LEU A 84 2.43 9.26 6.71
N PRO A 85 1.32 8.63 7.15
CA PRO A 85 1.28 7.96 8.44
C PRO A 85 2.45 6.96 8.58
N PRO A 86 3.02 6.80 9.79
CA PRO A 86 4.06 5.81 10.06
C PRO A 86 3.59 4.40 9.68
N ILE A 87 4.50 3.54 9.24
CA ILE A 87 4.13 2.21 8.70
C ILE A 87 3.47 1.33 9.77
N GLU A 88 3.85 1.51 11.02
CA GLU A 88 3.31 0.85 12.20
C GLU A 88 1.79 1.06 12.33
N SER A 89 1.28 2.21 11.88
CA SER A 89 -0.16 2.48 11.85
C SER A 89 -0.93 1.64 10.83
N ARG A 90 -0.23 0.98 9.90
CA ARG A 90 -0.80 0.13 8.83
C ARG A 90 -0.88 -1.33 9.22
N LEU A 91 0.03 -1.81 10.07
CA LEU A 91 0.15 -3.23 10.43
C LEU A 91 -1.18 -3.88 10.86
N PRO A 92 -2.07 -3.22 11.64
CA PRO A 92 -3.35 -3.82 12.00
C PRO A 92 -4.29 -4.12 10.81
N TYR A 93 -4.07 -3.47 9.66
CA TYR A 93 -4.89 -3.57 8.45
C TYR A 93 -4.20 -4.30 7.30
N PHE A 94 -2.87 -4.47 7.40
CA PHE A 94 -2.01 -5.09 6.40
C PHE A 94 -1.05 -6.06 7.10
N PRO A 95 -1.57 -7.18 7.63
CA PRO A 95 -0.75 -8.19 8.30
C PRO A 95 0.26 -8.87 7.37
N GLU A 96 0.11 -8.68 6.05
CA GLU A 96 1.05 -9.20 5.05
C GLU A 96 2.34 -8.37 4.94
N ILE A 97 2.48 -7.23 5.63
CA ILE A 97 3.71 -6.43 5.62
C ILE A 97 4.83 -7.17 6.36
N ASP A 98 6.00 -7.24 5.74
CA ASP A 98 7.23 -7.72 6.40
C ASP A 98 7.82 -6.63 7.29
N GLU A 99 7.66 -6.77 8.61
CA GLU A 99 8.23 -5.84 9.60
C GLU A 99 9.76 -5.96 9.70
N SER A 100 10.35 -7.07 9.24
CA SER A 100 11.79 -7.29 9.28
C SER A 100 12.53 -6.75 8.05
N TYR A 101 11.79 -6.30 7.04
CA TYR A 101 12.37 -5.77 5.81
C TYR A 101 13.08 -4.44 6.04
N GLU A 102 14.37 -4.40 5.73
CA GLU A 102 15.14 -3.16 5.65
C GLU A 102 15.09 -2.58 4.23
N ALA A 103 14.67 -1.31 4.11
CA ALA A 103 14.60 -0.61 2.83
C ALA A 103 15.94 -0.65 2.08
N MET A 104 15.89 -0.86 0.77
CA MET A 104 17.09 -1.03 -0.06
C MET A 104 17.90 0.26 -0.22
N LEU A 105 17.27 1.43 -0.05
CA LEU A 105 17.94 2.73 -0.04
C LEU A 105 17.84 3.35 1.36
N LYS A 106 19.01 3.65 1.96
CA LYS A 106 19.15 4.37 3.23
C LYS A 106 19.21 5.88 3.02
#